data_AF-A0A502GNZ0-F1
#
_entry.id   AF-A0A502GNZ0-F1
#
_cell.length_a   1.000
_cell.length_b   1.000
_cell.length_c   1.000
_cell.angle_alpha   90.00
_cell.angle_beta   90.00
_cell.angle_gamma   90.00
#
_symmetry.space_group_name_H-M   'P 1'
#
loop_
_entity.id
_entity.type
_entity.pdbx_description
1 polymer ?
#
loop_
_entity_poly.entity_id
_entity_poly.type
_entity_poly.pdbx_seq_one_letter_code
_entity_poly.pdbx_strand_id
1 'polypeptide(L)'
;MKYRCLSFIFCLLGVLLSPLYARADNYQTSVECAFSHKLGDDSILMYGMQNHAMWHDFFGNQNTNAFTTYESLRSSAGTTCDSLADSSAYWTPSMQLPNGTIAPPKYAKIYYQTINSTQYPLTSFPPGLELLAGDHKGTTPNSHITFLCNDGRGYTNDANRICQRTPGSTLQVNISVHFPTCWDGKTLKAKPAAPARLPNAVYSNDDGSCPADYPAHIPGISLNVAYIIDGYDSLDLNDVKLSLDPQMNGEERTDLWGSIYTAHGDFVNGWSPDAAKFMTERCMNNNDDCTGTVPYSYRETTADTYVSNQADSDKNFGAATQLLALADPTSSKDANNPQKIVLFKFPIPALPTTFPADQLALFKYRMRLNGALTNNPTDSKTLYLYKTTTQWDENTVTWNTRPTCDFSTWSTIFVSGGKAYYNFDVDAMVRQAVQNGQTEIGFCMSGDSKQTGNIYGFDSKETPYFAALELVANQPVSE
;
A
#
# COMPACT_ATOMS: atom_id res chain seq x y z
N MET A 1 -57.02 23.77 53.14
CA MET A 1 -56.57 25.18 53.08
C MET A 1 -55.36 25.23 52.16
N LYS A 2 -55.36 26.15 51.20
CA LYS A 2 -54.45 26.29 50.04
C LYS A 2 -52.97 26.27 50.46
N TYR A 3 -52.07 25.76 49.59
CA TYR A 3 -51.01 26.55 48.93
C TYR A 3 -50.41 25.78 47.75
N ARG A 4 -50.42 26.42 46.58
CA ARG A 4 -49.71 26.05 45.34
C ARG A 4 -48.25 26.47 45.47
N CYS A 5 -47.33 25.66 44.96
CA CYS A 5 -45.99 26.12 44.59
C CYS A 5 -45.74 25.76 43.12
N LEU A 6 -45.51 26.79 42.30
CA LEU A 6 -45.12 26.70 40.88
C LEU A 6 -43.62 26.34 40.83
N SER A 7 -43.25 25.28 40.11
CA SER A 7 -41.88 25.08 39.64
C SER A 7 -41.77 25.51 38.18
N PHE A 8 -41.00 26.58 37.95
CA PHE A 8 -40.49 26.97 36.64
C PHE A 8 -39.34 26.03 36.27
N ILE A 9 -39.48 25.30 35.15
CA ILE A 9 -38.38 24.55 34.55
C ILE A 9 -37.66 25.49 33.57
N PHE A 10 -36.46 25.92 33.94
CA PHE A 10 -35.51 26.59 33.05
C PHE A 10 -34.90 25.53 32.13
N CYS A 11 -35.23 25.57 30.84
CA CYS A 11 -34.60 24.72 29.83
C CYS A 11 -33.28 25.38 29.40
N LEU A 12 -32.15 24.93 29.97
CA LEU A 12 -30.83 25.28 29.45
C LEU A 12 -30.63 24.52 28.11
N LEU A 13 -30.67 25.24 26.99
CA LEU A 13 -30.08 24.75 25.75
C LEU A 13 -28.56 24.72 25.93
N GLY A 14 -28.01 23.55 26.20
CA GLY A 14 -26.58 23.28 26.07
C GLY A 14 -26.21 23.25 24.59
N VAL A 15 -25.50 24.28 24.12
CA VAL A 15 -24.80 24.23 22.83
C VAL A 15 -23.65 23.24 23.01
N LEU A 16 -23.85 22.01 22.52
CA LEU A 16 -22.78 21.03 22.37
C LEU A 16 -21.82 21.53 21.28
N LEU A 17 -20.74 22.17 21.70
CA LEU A 17 -19.53 22.30 20.90
C LEU A 17 -18.94 20.90 20.76
N SER A 18 -19.29 20.22 19.66
CA SER A 18 -18.58 19.01 19.26
C SER A 18 -17.12 19.38 18.96
N PRO A 19 -16.12 18.77 19.62
CA PRO A 19 -14.75 18.89 19.16
C PRO A 19 -14.70 18.32 17.73
N LEU A 20 -14.24 19.13 16.78
CA LEU A 20 -13.82 18.68 15.47
C LEU A 20 -12.62 17.77 15.68
N TYR A 21 -12.86 16.49 15.97
CA TYR A 21 -11.85 15.48 15.71
C TYR A 21 -11.67 15.44 14.20
N ALA A 22 -10.47 15.81 13.73
CA ALA A 22 -10.03 15.48 12.39
C ALA A 22 -10.32 14.00 12.18
N ARG A 23 -11.16 13.67 11.18
CA ARG A 23 -11.35 12.29 10.78
C ARG A 23 -10.00 11.82 10.26
N ALA A 24 -9.35 10.90 10.97
CA ALA A 24 -8.33 10.08 10.34
C ALA A 24 -8.98 9.47 9.09
N ASP A 25 -8.41 9.73 7.93
CA ASP A 25 -8.81 9.05 6.72
C ASP A 25 -8.55 7.55 6.94
N ASN A 26 -9.58 6.71 6.79
CA ASN A 26 -9.47 5.25 6.98
C ASN A 26 -8.71 4.57 5.82
N TYR A 27 -7.88 5.29 5.07
CA TYR A 27 -7.32 4.88 3.79
C TYR A 27 -5.81 4.76 3.93
N GLN A 28 -5.33 3.54 3.77
CA GLN A 28 -3.93 3.21 3.97
C GLN A 28 -3.52 2.06 3.05
N THR A 29 -2.22 1.83 3.00
CA THR A 29 -1.69 0.51 2.73
C THR A 29 -0.63 0.22 3.77
N SER A 30 -0.34 -1.06 3.97
CA SER A 30 0.79 -1.45 4.80
C SER A 30 1.53 -2.62 4.18
N VAL A 31 2.80 -2.70 4.54
CA VAL A 31 3.66 -3.85 4.32
C VAL A 31 4.29 -4.24 5.65
N GLU A 32 4.55 -5.52 5.81
CA GLU A 32 5.32 -6.04 6.92
C GLU A 32 6.60 -6.66 6.38
N CYS A 33 7.74 -6.28 6.97
CA CYS A 33 9.05 -6.70 6.51
C CYS A 33 9.79 -7.37 7.66
N ALA A 34 10.33 -8.56 7.41
CA ALA A 34 11.22 -9.21 8.36
C ALA A 34 12.51 -8.40 8.52
N PHE A 35 13.16 -8.54 9.67
CA PHE A 35 14.54 -8.05 9.82
C PHE A 35 15.42 -8.62 8.72
N SER A 36 16.18 -7.77 8.04
CA SER A 36 17.07 -8.21 6.97
C SER A 36 18.47 -8.48 7.51
N HIS A 37 19.15 -7.43 7.98
CA HIS A 37 20.52 -7.50 8.44
C HIS A 37 20.90 -6.23 9.22
N LYS A 38 22.07 -6.22 9.83
CA LYS A 38 22.61 -5.08 10.59
C LYS A 38 23.97 -4.68 10.05
N LEU A 39 24.17 -3.39 9.78
CA LEU A 39 25.44 -2.81 9.33
C LEU A 39 25.72 -1.47 10.01
N GLY A 40 26.98 -1.08 10.01
CA GLY A 40 27.45 0.24 10.44
C GLY A 40 27.40 1.26 9.30
N ASP A 41 26.36 1.21 8.49
CA ASP A 41 26.28 1.86 7.19
C ASP A 41 25.12 2.86 7.14
N ASP A 42 25.28 3.95 6.39
CA ASP A 42 24.23 4.92 6.13
C ASP A 42 24.45 5.52 4.73
N SER A 43 23.52 5.24 3.81
CA SER A 43 23.62 5.72 2.42
C SER A 43 23.12 7.16 2.21
N ILE A 44 22.41 7.73 3.19
CA ILE A 44 21.87 9.09 3.13
C ILE A 44 22.91 10.08 3.67
N LEU A 45 23.39 9.85 4.89
CA LEU A 45 24.29 10.78 5.59
C LEU A 45 25.77 10.46 5.44
N MET A 46 26.12 9.18 5.24
CA MET A 46 27.50 8.70 5.16
C MET A 46 27.77 7.89 3.88
N TYR A 47 27.21 8.34 2.75
CA TYR A 47 27.33 7.64 1.48
C TYR A 47 28.78 7.25 1.14
N GLY A 48 28.99 5.96 0.87
CA GLY A 48 30.28 5.36 0.54
C GLY A 48 31.23 5.16 1.71
N MET A 49 30.83 5.47 2.94
CA MET A 49 31.62 5.28 4.15
C MET A 49 31.16 4.01 4.89
N GLN A 50 31.53 2.85 4.34
CA GLN A 50 31.17 1.55 4.91
C GLN A 50 31.69 1.40 6.34
N ASN A 51 30.84 0.99 7.27
CA ASN A 51 31.13 0.78 8.69
C ASN A 51 31.50 2.05 9.48
N HIS A 52 31.19 3.25 8.98
CA HIS A 52 31.44 4.52 9.70
C HIS A 52 30.22 5.10 10.43
N ALA A 53 29.00 4.68 10.09
CA ALA A 53 27.79 5.12 10.76
C ALA A 53 27.52 4.27 12.00
N MET A 54 26.59 4.71 12.86
CA MET A 54 26.03 3.88 13.93
C MET A 54 25.50 2.53 13.41
N TRP A 55 25.30 1.58 14.32
CA TRP A 55 24.66 0.32 13.94
C TRP A 55 23.21 0.56 13.57
N HIS A 56 22.85 0.18 12.36
CA HIS A 56 21.50 0.24 11.83
C HIS A 56 20.96 -1.17 11.58
N ASP A 57 19.71 -1.39 12.00
CA ASP A 57 18.92 -2.56 11.65
C ASP A 57 18.12 -2.26 10.39
N PHE A 58 18.34 -3.04 9.32
CA PHE A 58 17.77 -2.82 7.99
C PHE A 58 16.56 -3.72 7.74
N PHE A 59 15.58 -3.18 7.03
CA PHE A 59 14.36 -3.86 6.58
C PHE A 59 14.07 -3.57 5.11
N GLY A 60 13.26 -4.43 4.48
CA GLY A 60 12.91 -4.31 3.08
C GLY A 60 14.01 -4.87 2.19
N ASN A 61 14.68 -4.02 1.41
CA ASN A 61 15.68 -4.46 0.46
C ASN A 61 16.85 -5.21 1.14
N GLN A 62 17.13 -6.41 0.64
CA GLN A 62 18.11 -7.33 1.22
C GLN A 62 19.58 -6.94 0.98
N ASN A 63 19.84 -5.94 0.14
CA ASN A 63 21.19 -5.53 -0.26
C ASN A 63 21.52 -4.08 0.13
N THR A 64 20.72 -3.48 1.03
CA THR A 64 20.97 -2.12 1.53
C THR A 64 22.35 -2.03 2.20
N ASN A 65 23.12 -0.98 1.93
CA ASN A 65 24.45 -0.73 2.51
C ASN A 65 24.87 0.74 2.29
N ALA A 66 26.10 1.11 2.64
CA ALA A 66 26.61 2.49 2.54
C ALA A 66 26.60 3.07 1.11
N PHE A 67 26.47 2.24 0.07
CA PHE A 67 26.44 2.65 -1.34
C PHE A 67 25.04 2.62 -1.95
N THR A 68 24.00 2.37 -1.15
CA THR A 68 22.62 2.27 -1.64
C THR A 68 22.20 3.52 -2.42
N THR A 69 21.60 3.25 -3.58
CA THR A 69 20.96 4.21 -4.48
C THR A 69 19.63 3.64 -4.93
N TYR A 70 18.76 4.47 -5.52
CA TYR A 70 17.54 3.96 -6.14
C TYR A 70 17.84 2.87 -7.17
N GLU A 71 18.85 3.09 -8.00
CA GLU A 71 19.25 2.16 -9.05
C GLU A 71 19.66 0.81 -8.47
N SER A 72 20.46 0.81 -7.39
CA SER A 72 20.87 -0.45 -6.75
C SER A 72 19.69 -1.20 -6.13
N LEU A 73 18.74 -0.48 -5.51
CA LEU A 73 17.52 -1.09 -4.96
C LEU A 73 16.68 -1.75 -6.06
N ARG A 74 16.59 -1.12 -7.24
CA ARG A 74 15.79 -1.65 -8.36
C ARG A 74 16.49 -2.73 -9.17
N SER A 75 17.82 -2.69 -9.29
CA SER A 75 18.61 -3.73 -9.97
C SER A 75 18.76 -5.00 -9.14
N SER A 76 18.65 -4.89 -7.82
CA SER A 76 18.67 -6.00 -6.87
C SER A 76 17.46 -5.89 -5.95
N ALA A 77 16.29 -6.17 -6.51
CA ALA A 77 14.98 -5.82 -5.96
C ALA A 77 14.47 -6.74 -4.84
N GLY A 78 15.25 -7.77 -4.49
CA GLY A 78 14.91 -8.71 -3.43
C GLY A 78 14.60 -8.00 -2.11
N THR A 79 13.48 -8.37 -1.51
CA THR A 79 12.94 -7.71 -0.31
C THR A 79 12.52 -8.74 0.75
N THR A 80 12.56 -8.35 2.02
CA THR A 80 11.98 -9.11 3.14
C THR A 80 10.52 -8.76 3.42
N CYS A 81 9.95 -7.80 2.69
CA CYS A 81 8.56 -7.37 2.83
C CYS A 81 7.58 -8.38 2.23
N ASP A 82 6.39 -8.48 2.80
CA ASP A 82 5.29 -9.31 2.30
C ASP A 82 4.82 -8.93 0.89
N SER A 83 5.04 -7.68 0.45
CA SER A 83 4.81 -7.23 -0.92
C SER A 83 6.12 -7.09 -1.71
N LEU A 84 6.26 -7.83 -2.82
CA LEU A 84 7.42 -7.65 -3.72
C LEU A 84 7.34 -6.38 -4.57
N ALA A 85 6.25 -5.62 -4.48
CA ALA A 85 6.17 -4.27 -5.05
C ALA A 85 7.09 -3.29 -4.30
N ASP A 86 7.43 -3.60 -3.05
CA ASP A 86 8.25 -2.77 -2.18
C ASP A 86 9.68 -3.28 -2.05
N SER A 87 10.57 -2.69 -2.85
CA SER A 87 12.03 -2.88 -2.73
C SER A 87 12.70 -1.72 -2.02
N SER A 88 11.96 -0.94 -1.21
CA SER A 88 12.49 0.18 -0.44
C SER A 88 13.46 -0.28 0.64
N ALA A 89 14.33 0.63 1.05
CA ALA A 89 15.19 0.45 2.20
C ALA A 89 14.66 1.25 3.38
N TYR A 90 14.55 0.59 4.54
CA TYR A 90 14.23 1.22 5.81
C TYR A 90 15.28 0.82 6.83
N TRP A 91 15.70 1.75 7.68
CA TRP A 91 16.55 1.39 8.80
C TRP A 91 16.33 2.28 10.02
N THR A 92 16.69 1.73 11.18
CA THR A 92 16.67 2.40 12.48
C THR A 92 17.91 2.02 13.28
N PRO A 93 18.34 2.83 14.27
CA PRO A 93 19.46 2.47 15.14
C PRO A 93 19.20 1.16 15.88
N SER A 94 20.23 0.32 16.01
CA SER A 94 20.12 -0.93 16.75
C SER A 94 19.89 -0.68 18.24
N MET A 95 19.12 -1.56 18.86
CA MET A 95 18.79 -1.49 20.29
C MET A 95 19.77 -2.29 21.15
N GLN A 96 20.22 -1.69 22.25
CA GLN A 96 20.93 -2.37 23.34
C GLN A 96 20.08 -2.39 24.62
N LEU A 97 19.96 -3.58 25.20
CA LEU A 97 19.28 -3.82 26.47
C LEU A 97 20.16 -3.42 27.66
N PRO A 98 19.57 -3.26 28.87
CA PRO A 98 20.32 -2.83 30.05
C PRO A 98 21.50 -3.72 30.43
N ASN A 99 21.46 -5.01 30.04
CA ASN A 99 22.54 -5.96 30.28
C ASN A 99 23.67 -5.89 29.23
N GLY A 100 23.62 -4.97 28.28
CA GLY A 100 24.59 -4.79 27.19
C GLY A 100 24.32 -5.65 25.95
N THR A 101 23.34 -6.55 25.98
CA THR A 101 22.96 -7.39 24.84
C THR A 101 22.29 -6.55 23.76
N ILE A 102 22.64 -6.81 22.49
CA ILE A 102 21.93 -6.20 21.36
C ILE A 102 20.63 -6.97 21.12
N ALA A 103 19.50 -6.28 21.16
CA ALA A 103 18.20 -6.85 20.84
C ALA A 103 17.93 -6.69 19.34
N PRO A 104 18.00 -7.78 18.54
CA PRO A 104 17.60 -7.69 17.14
C PRO A 104 16.08 -7.47 17.06
N PRO A 105 15.60 -6.62 16.14
CA PRO A 105 14.18 -6.51 15.87
C PRO A 105 13.69 -7.79 15.20
N LYS A 106 12.41 -8.13 15.42
CA LYS A 106 11.76 -9.29 14.79
C LYS A 106 11.23 -8.94 13.40
N TYR A 107 10.50 -7.83 13.31
CA TYR A 107 9.94 -7.32 12.06
C TYR A 107 9.70 -5.82 12.17
N ALA A 108 9.46 -5.17 11.03
CA ALA A 108 8.92 -3.82 10.96
C ALA A 108 7.59 -3.84 10.21
N LYS A 109 6.59 -3.14 10.74
CA LYS A 109 5.34 -2.88 10.04
C LYS A 109 5.31 -1.43 9.57
N ILE A 110 5.25 -1.25 8.26
CA ILE A 110 5.29 0.05 7.62
C ILE A 110 3.87 0.37 7.18
N TYR A 111 3.30 1.44 7.72
CA TYR A 111 2.04 1.99 7.23
C TYR A 111 2.30 3.19 6.35
N TYR A 112 1.60 3.23 5.23
CA TYR A 112 1.48 4.38 4.37
C TYR A 112 0.07 4.93 4.55
N GLN A 113 -0.02 6.19 4.95
CA GLN A 113 -1.27 6.80 5.39
C GLN A 113 -1.43 8.19 4.78
N THR A 114 -2.66 8.70 4.82
CA THR A 114 -3.00 10.02 4.32
C THR A 114 -3.66 10.86 5.40
N ILE A 115 -3.55 12.18 5.27
CA ILE A 115 -4.23 13.15 6.13
C ILE A 115 -5.03 14.09 5.23
N ASN A 116 -6.35 13.96 5.23
CA ASN A 116 -7.27 14.82 4.48
C ASN A 116 -7.02 14.79 2.94
N SER A 117 -6.80 13.60 2.35
CA SER A 117 -6.52 13.47 0.90
C SER A 117 -7.67 13.93 0.01
N THR A 118 -8.90 13.95 0.53
CA THR A 118 -10.05 14.47 -0.22
C THR A 118 -9.90 15.96 -0.52
N GLN A 119 -9.29 16.74 0.39
CA GLN A 119 -9.02 18.16 0.20
C GLN A 119 -7.62 18.42 -0.37
N TYR A 120 -6.63 17.62 0.04
CA TYR A 120 -5.23 17.75 -0.33
C TYR A 120 -4.73 16.43 -0.94
N PRO A 121 -5.03 16.14 -2.23
CA PRO A 121 -4.67 14.87 -2.85
C PRO A 121 -3.17 14.58 -2.77
N LEU A 122 -2.83 13.31 -2.55
CA LEU A 122 -1.45 12.84 -2.52
C LEU A 122 -0.86 12.79 -3.93
N THR A 123 0.45 12.99 -3.97
CA THR A 123 1.35 12.74 -5.08
C THR A 123 2.17 11.49 -4.78
N SER A 124 2.45 10.68 -5.81
CA SER A 124 3.24 9.46 -5.65
C SER A 124 4.67 9.78 -5.23
N PHE A 125 5.29 8.89 -4.44
CA PHE A 125 6.70 9.02 -4.14
C PHE A 125 7.52 8.97 -5.44
N PRO A 126 8.38 9.97 -5.70
CA PRO A 126 9.27 9.90 -6.84
C PRO A 126 10.32 8.80 -6.61
N PRO A 127 10.79 8.15 -7.69
CA PRO A 127 11.93 7.24 -7.65
C PRO A 127 13.11 7.81 -6.85
N GLY A 128 13.56 7.08 -5.83
CA GLY A 128 14.73 7.45 -5.05
C GLY A 128 14.53 8.60 -4.06
N LEU A 129 13.29 8.99 -3.75
CA LEU A 129 13.03 9.88 -2.62
C LEU A 129 13.64 9.30 -1.35
N GLU A 130 14.38 10.13 -0.63
CA GLU A 130 14.89 9.81 0.69
C GLU A 130 14.16 10.65 1.73
N LEU A 131 13.91 10.07 2.90
CA LEU A 131 13.31 10.77 4.03
C LEU A 131 14.05 10.42 5.32
N LEU A 132 14.06 11.37 6.25
CA LEU A 132 14.63 11.26 7.59
C LEU A 132 13.57 11.66 8.61
N ALA A 133 13.53 10.99 9.75
CA ALA A 133 12.59 11.28 10.82
C ALA A 133 13.17 10.95 12.20
N GLY A 134 12.80 11.71 13.23
CA GLY A 134 13.37 11.58 14.58
C GLY A 134 14.56 12.52 14.83
N ASP A 135 15.34 12.22 15.86
CA ASP A 135 16.50 13.04 16.24
C ASP A 135 17.60 12.16 16.82
N HIS A 136 18.69 11.96 16.09
CA HIS A 136 19.83 11.14 16.56
C HIS A 136 20.58 11.76 17.76
N LYS A 137 20.27 13.01 18.15
CA LYS A 137 20.80 13.68 19.35
C LYS A 137 19.74 13.91 20.42
N GLY A 138 18.56 13.32 20.26
CA GLY A 138 17.41 13.58 21.12
C GLY A 138 17.68 13.23 22.59
N THR A 139 17.28 14.12 23.49
CA THR A 139 17.37 13.92 24.94
C THR A 139 16.02 14.02 25.65
N THR A 140 14.94 14.28 24.90
CA THR A 140 13.58 14.53 25.38
C THR A 140 12.56 13.89 24.45
N PRO A 141 11.29 13.73 24.88
CA PRO A 141 10.23 13.22 24.03
C PRO A 141 10.13 13.95 22.68
N ASN A 142 9.93 13.18 21.60
CA ASN A 142 9.68 13.67 20.25
C ASN A 142 8.25 13.30 19.85
N SER A 143 7.46 14.23 19.32
CA SER A 143 6.06 13.98 18.91
C SER A 143 5.92 13.02 17.72
N HIS A 144 6.99 12.77 16.98
CA HIS A 144 7.02 11.88 15.82
C HIS A 144 7.67 10.53 16.11
N ILE A 145 8.01 10.27 17.38
CA ILE A 145 8.49 8.98 17.86
C ILE A 145 7.54 8.51 18.96
N THR A 146 7.00 7.30 18.81
CA THR A 146 6.19 6.69 19.87
C THR A 146 6.71 5.30 20.22
N PHE A 147 6.50 4.95 21.49
CA PHE A 147 6.83 3.67 22.07
C PHE A 147 5.52 2.96 22.45
N LEU A 148 5.44 1.68 22.12
CA LEU A 148 4.32 0.83 22.52
C LEU A 148 4.86 -0.45 23.13
N CYS A 149 4.19 -0.92 24.16
CA CYS A 149 4.43 -2.24 24.73
C CYS A 149 3.15 -3.06 24.71
N ASN A 150 3.27 -4.38 24.58
CA ASN A 150 2.14 -5.31 24.53
C ASN A 150 1.52 -5.59 25.92
N ASP A 151 1.30 -4.55 26.71
CA ASP A 151 0.79 -4.59 28.08
C ASP A 151 -0.53 -3.82 28.26
N GLY A 152 -1.13 -3.38 27.15
CA GLY A 152 -2.44 -2.74 27.10
C GLY A 152 -2.48 -1.28 27.55
N ARG A 153 -1.34 -0.62 27.82
CA ARG A 153 -1.30 0.77 28.27
C ARG A 153 -1.20 1.82 27.15
N GLY A 154 -1.21 1.39 25.89
CA GLY A 154 -1.19 2.27 24.72
C GLY A 154 0.17 2.89 24.42
N TYR A 155 0.17 3.81 23.45
CA TYR A 155 1.35 4.53 22.98
C TYR A 155 1.77 5.64 23.93
N THR A 156 3.07 5.89 24.02
CA THR A 156 3.68 7.04 24.73
C THR A 156 4.87 7.55 23.94
N ASN A 157 5.23 8.82 24.07
CA ASN A 157 6.52 9.35 23.60
C ASN A 157 7.50 9.62 24.75
N ASP A 158 7.09 9.33 25.98
CA ASP A 158 7.90 9.46 27.19
C ASP A 158 8.58 8.13 27.53
N ALA A 159 9.90 8.17 27.71
CA ALA A 159 10.74 7.05 28.12
C ALA A 159 10.54 6.68 29.60
N ASN A 160 9.89 7.52 30.41
CA ASN A 160 9.44 7.20 31.77
C ASN A 160 8.30 6.17 31.74
N ARG A 161 8.63 4.99 31.26
CA ARG A 161 7.72 3.93 30.90
C ARG A 161 8.39 2.60 31.19
N ILE A 162 7.79 1.85 32.12
CA ILE A 162 8.18 0.49 32.40
C ILE A 162 7.23 -0.45 31.67
N CYS A 163 7.72 -1.14 30.65
CA CYS A 163 6.99 -2.16 29.91
C CYS A 163 6.91 -3.44 30.71
N GLN A 164 5.75 -4.08 30.70
CA GLN A 164 5.44 -5.23 31.54
C GLN A 164 5.07 -6.42 30.67
N ARG A 165 5.66 -7.59 30.92
CA ARG A 165 5.28 -8.81 30.24
C ARG A 165 3.88 -9.23 30.70
N THR A 166 2.97 -9.40 29.74
CA THR A 166 1.65 -9.97 30.04
C THR A 166 1.82 -11.47 30.35
N PRO A 167 1.23 -12.01 31.44
CA PRO A 167 1.37 -13.43 31.78
C PRO A 167 0.99 -14.36 30.63
N GLY A 168 1.87 -15.32 30.31
CA GLY A 168 1.67 -16.26 29.19
C GLY A 168 1.97 -15.69 27.80
N SER A 169 2.54 -14.48 27.71
CA SER A 169 2.96 -13.83 26.47
C SER A 169 4.46 -13.50 26.48
N THR A 170 5.00 -13.04 25.35
CA THR A 170 6.33 -12.44 25.24
C THR A 170 6.28 -10.97 25.70
N LEU A 171 7.42 -10.40 26.10
CA LEU A 171 7.52 -8.94 26.24
C LEU A 171 7.84 -8.37 24.86
N GLN A 172 6.94 -7.56 24.31
CA GLN A 172 7.16 -6.88 23.04
C GLN A 172 7.23 -5.37 23.27
N VAL A 173 8.25 -4.76 22.66
CA VAL A 173 8.44 -3.31 22.59
C VAL A 173 8.44 -2.89 21.13
N ASN A 174 7.71 -1.83 20.80
CA ASN A 174 7.71 -1.23 19.49
C ASN A 174 8.23 0.20 19.57
N ILE A 175 9.06 0.57 18.60
CA ILE A 175 9.43 1.96 18.33
C ILE A 175 8.82 2.33 16.98
N SER A 176 7.99 3.36 16.99
CA SER A 176 7.27 3.86 15.83
C SER A 176 7.84 5.22 15.43
N VAL A 177 8.30 5.33 14.18
CA VAL A 177 8.87 6.55 13.59
C VAL A 177 7.92 7.08 12.53
N HIS A 178 7.48 8.32 12.68
CA HIS A 178 6.58 9.01 11.75
C HIS A 178 7.35 10.00 10.87
N PHE A 179 7.35 9.76 9.56
CA PHE A 179 8.07 10.58 8.59
C PHE A 179 7.29 11.82 8.14
N PRO A 180 8.00 12.87 7.68
CA PRO A 180 7.41 14.02 6.99
C PRO A 180 6.45 13.64 5.85
N THR A 181 5.40 14.45 5.66
CA THR A 181 4.32 14.22 4.67
C THR A 181 4.32 15.23 3.52
N CYS A 182 5.14 16.27 3.56
CA CYS A 182 5.18 17.32 2.54
C CYS A 182 6.59 17.47 1.98
N TRP A 183 6.75 17.21 0.68
CA TRP A 183 8.02 17.25 -0.04
C TRP A 183 8.16 18.55 -0.86
N ASP A 184 9.38 19.03 -1.02
CA ASP A 184 9.71 20.27 -1.77
C ASP A 184 9.48 20.18 -3.29
N GLY A 185 9.07 19.01 -3.79
CA GLY A 185 8.75 18.77 -5.19
C GLY A 185 9.96 18.57 -6.10
N LYS A 186 11.20 18.60 -5.57
CA LYS A 186 12.43 18.57 -6.41
C LYS A 186 13.63 17.85 -5.81
N THR A 187 13.82 17.85 -4.50
CA THR A 187 15.03 17.35 -3.83
C THR A 187 14.84 15.92 -3.37
N LEU A 188 15.37 14.94 -4.10
CA LEU A 188 15.26 13.53 -3.72
C LEU A 188 16.11 13.20 -2.49
N LYS A 189 17.34 13.70 -2.43
CA LYS A 189 18.30 13.38 -1.36
C LYS A 189 17.95 14.08 -0.05
N ALA A 190 17.81 13.30 1.01
CA ALA A 190 17.47 13.84 2.32
C ALA A 190 18.69 14.44 3.01
N LYS A 191 18.44 15.49 3.80
CA LYS A 191 19.45 16.13 4.64
C LYS A 191 18.80 16.57 5.95
N PRO A 192 19.50 16.48 7.10
CA PRO A 192 19.00 17.00 8.35
C PRO A 192 18.77 18.52 8.25
N ALA A 193 17.74 19.00 8.93
CA ALA A 193 17.50 20.43 9.04
C ALA A 193 18.66 21.11 9.78
N ALA A 194 19.14 22.23 9.25
CA ALA A 194 20.12 23.09 9.89
C ALA A 194 19.77 24.57 9.62
N PRO A 195 20.27 25.55 10.41
CA PRO A 195 19.90 26.96 10.24
C PRO A 195 20.09 27.53 8.83
N ALA A 196 21.01 26.97 8.03
CA ALA A 196 21.28 27.38 6.65
C ALA A 196 20.83 26.34 5.59
N ARG A 197 20.14 25.26 6.01
CA ARG A 197 19.75 24.15 5.15
C ARG A 197 18.39 23.63 5.54
N LEU A 198 17.42 23.85 4.66
CA LEU A 198 16.10 23.25 4.78
C LEU A 198 16.16 21.75 4.46
N PRO A 199 15.39 20.91 5.16
CA PRO A 199 15.21 19.51 4.78
C PRO A 199 14.43 19.45 3.45
N ASN A 200 14.50 18.31 2.76
CA ASN A 200 13.73 18.10 1.52
C ASN A 200 12.24 17.84 1.77
N ALA A 201 11.87 17.40 2.97
CA ALA A 201 10.49 17.21 3.38
C ALA A 201 10.24 17.72 4.81
N VAL A 202 9.00 18.13 5.07
CA VAL A 202 8.49 18.60 6.38
C VAL A 202 7.13 17.98 6.69
N TYR A 203 6.71 18.07 7.94
CA TYR A 203 5.38 17.64 8.34
C TYR A 203 4.32 18.64 7.82
N SER A 204 3.15 18.11 7.44
CA SER A 204 1.98 18.92 7.12
C SER A 204 1.49 19.71 8.34
N ASN A 205 0.69 20.74 8.07
CA ASN A 205 -0.09 21.40 9.12
C ASN A 205 -1.15 20.43 9.69
N ASP A 206 -1.77 20.80 10.82
CA ASP A 206 -2.78 19.98 11.50
C ASP A 206 -4.00 19.63 10.63
N ASP A 207 -4.30 20.44 9.61
CA ASP A 207 -5.41 20.20 8.66
C ASP A 207 -5.02 19.30 7.47
N GLY A 208 -3.76 18.85 7.41
CA GLY A 208 -3.19 18.09 6.30
C GLY A 208 -2.63 18.94 5.16
N SER A 209 -2.73 20.28 5.23
CA SER A 209 -2.16 21.15 4.20
C SER A 209 -0.64 21.18 4.26
N CYS A 210 0.00 21.26 3.09
CA CYS A 210 1.43 21.41 3.01
C CYS A 210 1.88 22.88 3.05
N PRO A 211 3.00 23.21 3.72
CA PRO A 211 3.62 24.53 3.64
C PRO A 211 3.97 24.91 2.19
N ALA A 212 3.98 26.21 1.88
CA ALA A 212 4.16 26.70 0.51
C ALA A 212 5.46 26.25 -0.17
N ASP A 213 6.55 26.11 0.60
CA ASP A 213 7.85 25.64 0.10
C ASP A 213 7.93 24.12 -0.09
N TYR A 214 6.89 23.40 0.34
CA TYR A 214 6.78 21.93 0.32
C TYR A 214 5.49 21.45 -0.35
N PRO A 215 5.22 21.81 -1.61
CA PRO A 215 3.89 21.71 -2.20
C PRO A 215 3.43 20.27 -2.50
N ALA A 216 4.34 19.29 -2.49
CA ALA A 216 4.00 17.91 -2.83
C ALA A 216 3.57 17.14 -1.58
N HIS A 217 2.27 16.97 -1.39
CA HIS A 217 1.73 16.08 -0.36
C HIS A 217 2.01 14.63 -0.75
N ILE A 218 2.76 13.89 0.06
CA ILE A 218 3.15 12.49 -0.17
C ILE A 218 2.56 11.59 0.93
N PRO A 219 2.43 10.28 0.71
CA PRO A 219 1.98 9.38 1.77
C PRO A 219 2.84 9.51 3.03
N GLY A 220 2.21 9.60 4.19
CA GLY A 220 2.90 9.55 5.48
C GLY A 220 3.36 8.14 5.79
N ILE A 221 4.65 7.99 6.12
CA ILE A 221 5.24 6.70 6.50
C ILE A 221 5.27 6.60 8.02
N SER A 222 4.68 5.54 8.55
CA SER A 222 4.82 5.12 9.95
C SER A 222 5.60 3.81 9.99
N LEU A 223 6.89 3.87 10.29
CA LEU A 223 7.78 2.72 10.44
C LEU A 223 7.70 2.20 11.88
N ASN A 224 7.06 1.05 12.10
CA ASN A 224 6.88 0.47 13.43
C ASN A 224 7.78 -0.75 13.58
N VAL A 225 8.89 -0.60 14.29
CA VAL A 225 9.85 -1.68 14.52
C VAL A 225 9.47 -2.44 15.79
N ALA A 226 9.32 -3.76 15.69
CA ALA A 226 8.92 -4.63 16.79
C ALA A 226 10.11 -5.44 17.32
N TYR A 227 10.31 -5.39 18.64
CA TYR A 227 11.33 -6.14 19.37
C TYR A 227 10.65 -7.13 20.31
N ILE A 228 10.99 -8.41 20.18
CA ILE A 228 10.57 -9.46 21.11
C ILE A 228 11.71 -9.64 22.12
N ILE A 229 11.48 -9.23 23.37
CA ILE A 229 12.49 -9.18 24.42
C ILE A 229 12.41 -10.43 25.30
N ASP A 230 13.39 -11.31 25.14
CA ASP A 230 13.50 -12.54 25.91
C ASP A 230 14.21 -12.32 27.26
N GLY A 231 13.78 -13.04 28.29
CA GLY A 231 14.44 -13.04 29.61
C GLY A 231 14.09 -11.84 30.50
N TYR A 232 13.13 -11.00 30.11
CA TYR A 232 12.65 -9.87 30.90
C TYR A 232 11.16 -10.02 31.26
N ASP A 233 10.84 -9.86 32.54
CA ASP A 233 9.45 -9.68 33.02
C ASP A 233 9.00 -8.21 32.94
N SER A 234 9.95 -7.29 33.05
CA SER A 234 9.73 -5.86 32.91
C SER A 234 10.96 -5.18 32.33
N LEU A 235 10.76 -4.12 31.55
CA LEU A 235 11.84 -3.32 30.96
C LEU A 235 11.53 -1.83 31.14
N ASP A 236 12.40 -1.10 31.82
CA ASP A 236 12.35 0.37 31.86
C ASP A 236 12.95 0.93 30.57
N LEU A 237 12.18 1.72 29.82
CA LEU A 237 12.65 2.30 28.57
C LEU A 237 13.76 3.35 28.77
N ASN A 238 13.96 3.89 29.99
CA ASN A 238 15.11 4.75 30.29
C ASN A 238 16.45 3.99 30.25
N ASP A 239 16.43 2.69 30.52
CA ASP A 239 17.63 1.85 30.54
C ASP A 239 17.94 1.23 29.18
N VAL A 240 17.01 1.36 28.21
CA VAL A 240 17.20 0.95 26.82
C VAL A 240 18.04 2.01 26.11
N LYS A 241 19.02 1.52 25.34
CA LYS A 241 19.91 2.38 24.55
C LYS A 241 19.76 2.10 23.07
N LEU A 242 20.04 3.11 22.27
CA LEU A 242 20.12 3.02 20.82
C LEU A 242 21.54 3.35 20.35
N SER A 243 21.97 2.75 19.26
CA SER A 243 23.31 2.98 18.71
C SER A 243 23.49 4.45 18.33
N LEU A 244 24.70 4.97 18.54
CA LEU A 244 25.14 6.29 18.07
C LEU A 244 26.33 6.12 17.14
N ASP A 245 26.61 7.20 16.39
CA ASP A 245 27.79 7.22 15.54
C ASP A 245 29.04 6.89 16.36
N PRO A 246 29.86 5.95 15.89
CA PRO A 246 31.02 5.49 16.64
C PRO A 246 32.11 6.57 16.69
N GLN A 247 33.03 6.42 17.64
CA GLN A 247 34.32 7.10 17.53
C GLN A 247 35.23 6.27 16.60
N MET A 248 35.68 6.90 15.53
CA MET A 248 36.58 6.27 14.54
C MET A 248 38.03 6.64 14.83
N ASN A 249 38.91 5.63 14.90
CA ASN A 249 40.37 5.76 14.93
C ASN A 249 40.96 4.99 13.73
N GLY A 250 41.02 5.65 12.57
CA GLY A 250 41.24 4.94 11.31
C GLY A 250 40.05 4.04 10.98
N GLU A 251 40.30 2.75 10.76
CA GLU A 251 39.25 1.74 10.54
C GLU A 251 38.71 1.13 11.84
N GLU A 252 39.34 1.40 12.98
CA GLU A 252 38.88 0.93 14.28
C GLU A 252 37.68 1.76 14.75
N ARG A 253 36.54 1.09 15.00
CA ARG A 253 35.34 1.72 15.55
C ARG A 253 35.20 1.44 17.04
N THR A 254 34.89 2.46 17.81
CA THR A 254 34.42 2.35 19.19
C THR A 254 32.94 2.71 19.23
N ASP A 255 32.09 1.72 19.51
CA ASP A 255 30.65 1.90 19.51
C ASP A 255 30.18 2.78 20.67
N LEU A 256 29.26 3.70 20.35
CA LEU A 256 28.61 4.59 21.29
C LEU A 256 27.12 4.27 21.37
N TRP A 257 26.53 4.59 22.53
CA TRP A 257 25.14 4.26 22.85
C TRP A 257 24.46 5.45 23.53
N GLY A 258 23.29 5.83 23.03
CA GLY A 258 22.45 6.94 23.48
C GLY A 258 21.20 6.46 24.18
N SER A 259 20.43 7.39 24.76
CA SER A 259 19.12 7.06 25.31
C SER A 259 18.13 6.70 24.20
N ILE A 260 16.99 6.11 24.55
CA ILE A 260 15.92 5.81 23.60
C ILE A 260 15.38 7.05 22.85
N TYR A 261 15.63 8.26 23.36
CA TYR A 261 15.26 9.51 22.69
C TYR A 261 16.09 9.81 21.44
N THR A 262 17.19 9.08 21.19
CA THR A 262 17.94 9.18 19.93
C THR A 262 17.31 8.39 18.79
N ALA A 263 16.12 7.83 19.01
CA ALA A 263 15.34 7.10 18.03
C ALA A 263 15.08 7.96 16.79
N HIS A 264 15.33 7.35 15.65
CA HIS A 264 15.08 7.90 14.34
C HIS A 264 14.88 6.76 13.34
N GLY A 265 14.50 7.13 12.13
CA GLY A 265 14.42 6.23 11.02
C GLY A 265 14.74 6.92 9.71
N ASP A 266 15.13 6.08 8.78
CA ASP A 266 15.62 6.48 7.47
C ASP A 266 14.88 5.66 6.41
N PHE A 267 14.64 6.29 5.27
CA PHE A 267 13.89 5.69 4.18
C PHE A 267 14.50 6.07 2.83
N VAL A 268 14.65 5.09 1.96
CA VAL A 268 14.91 5.29 0.53
C VAL A 268 13.81 4.58 -0.25
N ASN A 269 13.02 5.34 -1.00
CA ASN A 269 11.93 4.82 -1.81
C ASN A 269 12.44 3.85 -2.89
N GLY A 270 12.04 2.59 -2.79
CA GLY A 270 12.31 1.53 -3.74
C GLY A 270 11.06 0.83 -4.25
N TRP A 271 9.86 1.35 -3.95
CA TRP A 271 8.62 0.92 -4.60
C TRP A 271 8.77 0.97 -6.12
N SER A 272 8.15 0.02 -6.82
CA SER A 272 8.03 0.17 -8.26
C SER A 272 7.26 1.47 -8.59
N PRO A 273 7.58 2.17 -9.69
CA PRO A 273 6.87 3.40 -10.04
C PRO A 273 5.35 3.20 -10.17
N ASP A 274 4.93 2.09 -10.77
CA ASP A 274 3.52 1.75 -10.93
C ASP A 274 2.85 1.46 -9.56
N ALA A 275 3.55 0.81 -8.63
CA ALA A 275 3.01 0.54 -7.29
C ALA A 275 2.84 1.83 -6.47
N ALA A 276 3.84 2.72 -6.48
CA ALA A 276 3.75 4.02 -5.79
C ALA A 276 2.63 4.90 -6.36
N LYS A 277 2.45 4.86 -7.69
CA LYS A 277 1.32 5.52 -8.38
C LYS A 277 -0.01 4.90 -7.98
N PHE A 278 -0.13 3.57 -7.98
CA PHE A 278 -1.35 2.87 -7.61
C PHE A 278 -1.75 3.17 -6.15
N MET A 279 -0.78 3.08 -5.23
CA MET A 279 -0.97 3.38 -3.80
C MET A 279 -1.60 4.76 -3.57
N THR A 280 -1.16 5.77 -4.32
CA THR A 280 -1.65 7.14 -4.16
C THR A 280 -2.94 7.38 -4.93
N GLU A 281 -2.93 7.14 -6.24
CA GLU A 281 -4.02 7.50 -7.13
C GLU A 281 -5.20 6.55 -7.04
N ARG A 282 -4.97 5.24 -6.87
CA ARG A 282 -6.04 4.23 -6.86
C ARG A 282 -6.54 3.89 -5.47
N CYS A 283 -5.73 4.15 -4.44
CA CYS A 283 -6.08 3.81 -3.06
C CYS A 283 -6.39 5.05 -2.24
N MET A 284 -5.36 5.79 -1.80
CA MET A 284 -5.53 6.86 -0.80
C MET A 284 -6.34 8.06 -1.31
N ASN A 285 -6.18 8.45 -2.59
CA ASN A 285 -6.96 9.54 -3.19
C ASN A 285 -8.40 9.13 -3.54
N ASN A 286 -8.67 7.81 -3.58
CA ASN A 286 -9.98 7.24 -3.88
C ASN A 286 -10.67 6.62 -2.66
N ASN A 287 -10.17 6.90 -1.46
CA ASN A 287 -10.78 6.44 -0.23
C ASN A 287 -10.86 4.90 -0.12
N ASP A 288 -9.80 4.19 -0.53
CA ASP A 288 -9.71 2.72 -0.54
C ASP A 288 -8.50 2.22 0.28
N ASP A 289 -8.70 1.18 1.10
CA ASP A 289 -7.62 0.49 1.82
C ASP A 289 -7.05 -0.60 0.93
N CYS A 290 -5.81 -0.42 0.51
CA CYS A 290 -5.12 -1.33 -0.40
C CYS A 290 -4.08 -2.22 0.29
N THR A 291 -4.18 -2.39 1.61
CA THR A 291 -3.30 -3.30 2.35
C THR A 291 -3.31 -4.69 1.72
N GLY A 292 -2.13 -5.17 1.33
CA GLY A 292 -1.96 -6.48 0.67
C GLY A 292 -2.46 -6.56 -0.79
N THR A 293 -2.93 -5.45 -1.37
CA THR A 293 -3.49 -5.44 -2.74
C THR A 293 -2.76 -4.53 -3.73
N VAL A 294 -1.77 -3.74 -3.30
CA VAL A 294 -0.95 -2.92 -4.22
C VAL A 294 -0.19 -3.82 -5.21
N PRO A 295 -0.36 -3.65 -6.54
CA PRO A 295 0.34 -4.45 -7.53
C PRO A 295 1.77 -3.98 -7.73
N TYR A 296 2.67 -4.89 -8.15
CA TYR A 296 4.01 -4.52 -8.60
C TYR A 296 3.97 -3.68 -9.87
N SER A 297 3.06 -3.98 -10.80
CA SER A 297 2.80 -3.13 -11.96
C SER A 297 1.38 -3.36 -12.45
N TYR A 298 0.82 -2.38 -13.15
CA TYR A 298 -0.52 -2.51 -13.71
C TYR A 298 -0.62 -1.83 -15.07
N ARG A 299 -1.53 -2.31 -15.91
CA ARG A 299 -1.87 -1.69 -17.18
C ARG A 299 -3.36 -1.42 -17.22
N GLU A 300 -3.67 -0.18 -17.56
CA GLU A 300 -5.01 0.33 -17.75
C GLU A 300 -5.62 -0.31 -18.99
N THR A 301 -6.94 -0.50 -18.99
CA THR A 301 -7.62 -1.00 -20.19
C THR A 301 -7.46 0.00 -21.34
N THR A 302 -7.04 -0.48 -22.52
CA THR A 302 -6.88 0.36 -23.72
C THR A 302 -8.18 0.50 -24.51
N ALA A 303 -9.07 -0.47 -24.37
CA ALA A 303 -10.38 -0.49 -24.97
C ALA A 303 -11.32 -1.37 -24.15
N ASP A 304 -12.53 -0.88 -23.86
CA ASP A 304 -13.61 -1.66 -23.29
C ASP A 304 -14.96 -1.29 -23.89
N THR A 305 -15.87 -2.27 -23.92
CA THR A 305 -17.25 -2.05 -24.38
C THR A 305 -18.07 -3.25 -23.96
N TYR A 306 -19.39 -3.16 -24.06
CA TYR A 306 -20.20 -4.37 -24.17
C TYR A 306 -20.89 -4.44 -25.52
N VAL A 307 -21.28 -5.65 -25.90
CA VAL A 307 -22.13 -5.91 -27.06
C VAL A 307 -23.41 -6.57 -26.59
N SER A 308 -24.52 -6.22 -27.21
CA SER A 308 -25.85 -6.70 -26.84
C SER A 308 -26.53 -7.35 -28.02
N ASN A 309 -27.16 -8.50 -27.83
CA ASN A 309 -27.91 -9.14 -28.90
C ASN A 309 -29.29 -8.49 -29.12
N GLN A 310 -30.10 -9.10 -30.00
CA GLN A 310 -31.48 -8.70 -30.32
C GLN A 310 -31.60 -7.28 -30.88
N ALA A 311 -32.50 -6.46 -30.34
CA ALA A 311 -32.83 -5.12 -30.85
C ALA A 311 -31.64 -4.15 -30.82
N ASP A 312 -30.62 -4.44 -30.02
CA ASP A 312 -29.40 -3.64 -29.88
C ASP A 312 -28.21 -4.25 -30.66
N SER A 313 -28.43 -5.27 -31.49
CA SER A 313 -27.35 -6.03 -32.14
C SER A 313 -26.45 -5.22 -33.07
N ASP A 314 -26.97 -4.16 -33.68
CA ASP A 314 -26.22 -3.25 -34.54
C ASP A 314 -25.73 -1.98 -33.80
N LYS A 315 -26.00 -1.86 -32.49
CA LYS A 315 -25.54 -0.73 -31.70
C LYS A 315 -24.12 -0.97 -31.19
N ASN A 316 -23.36 0.12 -31.13
CA ASN A 316 -22.07 0.20 -30.47
C ASN A 316 -22.23 0.85 -29.10
N PHE A 317 -21.46 0.39 -28.10
CA PHE A 317 -21.48 0.89 -26.73
C PHE A 317 -20.09 1.27 -26.22
N GLY A 318 -19.15 1.59 -27.11
CA GLY A 318 -17.75 1.89 -26.76
C GLY A 318 -17.52 3.20 -26.00
N ALA A 319 -18.56 4.02 -25.84
CA ALA A 319 -18.54 5.23 -25.02
C ALA A 319 -19.48 5.14 -23.80
N ALA A 320 -19.98 3.94 -23.50
CA ALA A 320 -20.89 3.74 -22.38
C ALA A 320 -20.10 3.78 -21.06
N THR A 321 -20.50 4.65 -20.13
CA THR A 321 -19.87 4.78 -18.80
C THR A 321 -20.10 3.56 -17.88
N GLN A 322 -20.84 2.55 -18.34
CA GLN A 322 -21.13 1.33 -17.61
C GLN A 322 -21.10 0.14 -18.57
N LEU A 323 -20.29 -0.85 -18.24
CA LEU A 323 -20.19 -2.13 -18.94
C LEU A 323 -21.23 -3.10 -18.39
N LEU A 324 -22.00 -3.73 -19.28
CA LEU A 324 -23.06 -4.65 -18.90
C LEU A 324 -22.77 -6.07 -19.36
N ALA A 325 -22.76 -7.01 -18.42
CA ALA A 325 -22.77 -8.45 -18.71
C ALA A 325 -24.15 -9.04 -18.35
N LEU A 326 -24.64 -9.96 -19.19
CA LEU A 326 -25.93 -10.62 -19.01
C LEU A 326 -25.92 -11.98 -19.72
N ALA A 327 -26.42 -12.99 -18.99
CA ALA A 327 -26.56 -14.39 -19.44
C ALA A 327 -25.23 -15.11 -19.77
N ASP A 328 -25.34 -16.41 -19.98
CA ASP A 328 -24.23 -17.30 -20.35
C ASP A 328 -24.28 -17.59 -21.85
N PRO A 329 -23.31 -17.09 -22.65
CA PRO A 329 -23.29 -17.26 -24.09
C PRO A 329 -22.99 -18.70 -24.54
N THR A 330 -22.57 -19.59 -23.63
CA THR A 330 -22.35 -21.01 -23.92
C THR A 330 -23.62 -21.85 -23.81
N SER A 331 -24.66 -21.31 -23.17
CA SER A 331 -25.94 -21.97 -22.95
C SER A 331 -26.84 -21.85 -24.18
N SER A 332 -27.18 -22.99 -24.78
CA SER A 332 -28.17 -23.03 -25.88
C SER A 332 -29.57 -22.60 -25.45
N LYS A 333 -29.88 -22.65 -24.14
CA LYS A 333 -31.15 -22.16 -23.58
C LYS A 333 -31.26 -20.63 -23.65
N ASP A 334 -30.13 -19.94 -23.73
CA ASP A 334 -30.05 -18.49 -23.72
C ASP A 334 -29.86 -17.89 -25.10
N ALA A 335 -29.74 -18.71 -26.16
CA ALA A 335 -29.51 -18.25 -27.53
C ALA A 335 -30.58 -17.27 -28.04
N ASN A 336 -31.82 -17.39 -27.54
CA ASN A 336 -32.95 -16.51 -27.87
C ASN A 336 -33.25 -15.46 -26.79
N ASN A 337 -32.51 -15.44 -25.68
CA ASN A 337 -32.70 -14.50 -24.58
C ASN A 337 -31.81 -13.26 -24.75
N PRO A 338 -32.09 -12.14 -24.06
CA PRO A 338 -31.17 -11.02 -24.03
C PRO A 338 -29.82 -11.44 -23.46
N GLN A 339 -28.74 -11.17 -24.20
CA GLN A 339 -27.36 -11.44 -23.84
C GLN A 339 -26.55 -10.16 -23.94
N LYS A 340 -25.63 -9.98 -23.01
CA LYS A 340 -24.61 -8.93 -23.09
C LYS A 340 -23.25 -9.49 -22.72
N ILE A 341 -22.26 -9.24 -23.57
CA ILE A 341 -20.88 -9.68 -23.38
C ILE A 341 -20.03 -8.42 -23.30
N VAL A 342 -19.26 -8.28 -22.22
CA VAL A 342 -18.27 -7.22 -22.10
C VAL A 342 -16.98 -7.67 -22.78
N LEU A 343 -16.30 -6.75 -23.45
CA LEU A 343 -15.01 -6.95 -24.12
C LEU A 343 -14.00 -6.00 -23.50
N PHE A 344 -12.78 -6.49 -23.28
CA PHE A 344 -11.66 -5.70 -22.77
C PHE A 344 -10.40 -5.95 -23.59
N LYS A 345 -9.53 -4.93 -23.69
CA LYS A 345 -8.14 -5.07 -24.10
C LYS A 345 -7.20 -4.49 -23.05
N PHE A 346 -6.09 -5.17 -22.86
CA PHE A 346 -5.03 -4.73 -21.96
C PHE A 346 -3.66 -4.92 -22.61
N PRO A 347 -2.76 -3.93 -22.51
CA PRO A 347 -1.34 -4.19 -22.56
C PRO A 347 -0.95 -5.16 -21.45
N ILE A 348 -0.04 -6.10 -21.72
CA ILE A 348 0.43 -7.05 -20.71
C ILE A 348 1.59 -6.40 -19.92
N PRO A 349 1.48 -6.25 -18.58
CA PRO A 349 2.62 -5.83 -17.77
C PRO A 349 3.79 -6.81 -17.91
N ALA A 350 5.03 -6.34 -18.06
CA ALA A 350 6.19 -7.21 -18.19
C ALA A 350 6.55 -7.85 -16.84
N LEU A 351 6.99 -9.12 -16.86
CA LEU A 351 7.59 -9.74 -15.68
C LEU A 351 8.92 -9.06 -15.34
N PRO A 352 9.20 -8.77 -14.06
CA PRO A 352 10.51 -8.25 -13.67
C PRO A 352 11.58 -9.32 -13.81
N THR A 353 12.84 -8.88 -13.89
CA THR A 353 14.03 -9.75 -14.01
C THR A 353 15.05 -9.53 -12.89
N THR A 354 14.80 -8.56 -12.01
CA THR A 354 15.75 -8.08 -11.00
C THR A 354 15.55 -8.69 -9.61
N PHE A 355 14.67 -9.69 -9.50
CA PHE A 355 14.40 -10.42 -8.25
C PHE A 355 15.13 -11.77 -8.23
N PRO A 356 15.40 -12.31 -7.03
CA PRO A 356 15.76 -13.72 -6.84
C PRO A 356 14.78 -14.69 -7.50
N ALA A 357 15.26 -15.86 -7.91
CA ALA A 357 14.46 -16.81 -8.71
C ALA A 357 13.21 -17.35 -7.99
N ASP A 358 13.31 -17.58 -6.69
CA ASP A 358 12.22 -17.96 -5.80
C ASP A 358 11.15 -16.86 -5.72
N GLN A 359 11.56 -15.60 -5.59
CA GLN A 359 10.65 -14.45 -5.60
C GLN A 359 10.04 -14.20 -6.99
N LEU A 360 10.80 -14.39 -8.08
CA LEU A 360 10.28 -14.31 -9.45
C LEU A 360 9.12 -15.29 -9.72
N ALA A 361 9.15 -16.46 -9.07
CA ALA A 361 8.09 -17.47 -9.21
C ALA A 361 6.75 -17.05 -8.55
N LEU A 362 6.76 -16.07 -7.65
CA LEU A 362 5.57 -15.59 -6.93
C LEU A 362 4.73 -14.59 -7.75
N PHE A 363 5.27 -14.05 -8.84
CA PHE A 363 4.55 -13.11 -9.68
C PHE A 363 3.35 -13.76 -10.39
N LYS A 364 2.19 -13.12 -10.30
CA LYS A 364 0.91 -13.58 -10.85
C LYS A 364 0.15 -12.45 -11.52
N TYR A 365 -0.56 -12.77 -12.60
CA TYR A 365 -1.46 -11.81 -13.24
C TYR A 365 -2.88 -11.94 -12.69
N ARG A 366 -3.51 -10.80 -12.39
CA ARG A 366 -4.94 -10.71 -12.06
C ARG A 366 -5.58 -9.54 -12.81
N MET A 367 -6.87 -9.64 -13.11
CA MET A 367 -7.65 -8.51 -13.64
C MET A 367 -8.52 -7.93 -12.54
N ARG A 368 -8.29 -6.67 -12.17
CA ARG A 368 -9.09 -5.92 -11.20
C ARG A 368 -10.19 -5.13 -11.93
N LEU A 369 -11.40 -5.15 -11.41
CA LEU A 369 -12.55 -4.39 -11.93
C LEU A 369 -13.49 -3.98 -10.80
N ASN A 370 -14.20 -2.86 -10.97
CA ASN A 370 -15.13 -2.32 -9.97
C ASN A 370 -16.57 -2.37 -10.49
N GLY A 371 -17.50 -2.87 -9.69
CA GLY A 371 -18.89 -3.02 -10.11
C GLY A 371 -19.75 -3.80 -9.14
N ALA A 372 -20.91 -4.25 -9.60
CA ALA A 372 -21.86 -5.01 -8.80
C ALA A 372 -22.85 -5.78 -9.69
N LEU A 373 -23.65 -6.63 -9.06
CA LEU A 373 -24.94 -7.04 -9.60
C LEU A 373 -25.94 -5.87 -9.48
N THR A 374 -26.46 -5.38 -10.60
CA THR A 374 -27.31 -4.17 -10.64
C THR A 374 -28.79 -4.47 -10.36
N ASN A 375 -29.21 -5.73 -10.51
CA ASN A 375 -30.56 -6.18 -10.19
C ASN A 375 -30.73 -6.59 -8.71
N ASN A 376 -29.73 -6.33 -7.85
CA ASN A 376 -29.73 -6.56 -6.40
C ASN A 376 -30.27 -7.93 -5.94
N PRO A 377 -29.73 -9.06 -6.44
CA PRO A 377 -30.11 -10.37 -5.93
C PRO A 377 -29.63 -10.56 -4.49
N THR A 378 -30.33 -11.42 -3.73
CA THR A 378 -29.99 -11.73 -2.33
C THR A 378 -28.68 -12.50 -2.16
N ASP A 379 -28.24 -13.21 -3.21
CA ASP A 379 -27.04 -14.04 -3.19
C ASP A 379 -26.05 -13.61 -4.28
N SER A 380 -24.77 -13.85 -4.01
CA SER A 380 -23.72 -13.67 -5.01
C SER A 380 -23.92 -14.60 -6.22
N LYS A 381 -23.53 -14.13 -7.41
CA LYS A 381 -23.63 -14.87 -8.68
C LYS A 381 -22.28 -14.97 -9.36
N THR A 382 -22.07 -16.08 -10.06
CA THR A 382 -20.83 -16.33 -10.79
C THR A 382 -20.72 -15.37 -11.97
N LEU A 383 -19.55 -14.77 -12.17
CA LEU A 383 -19.19 -14.07 -13.39
C LEU A 383 -18.01 -14.79 -14.03
N TYR A 384 -18.05 -14.91 -15.35
CA TYR A 384 -17.05 -15.64 -16.12
C TYR A 384 -16.23 -14.69 -16.97
N LEU A 385 -14.93 -14.93 -17.02
CA LEU A 385 -13.99 -14.23 -17.89
C LEU A 385 -13.30 -15.25 -18.79
N TYR A 386 -13.29 -14.98 -20.09
CA TYR A 386 -12.70 -15.82 -21.13
C TYR A 386 -11.71 -15.01 -21.95
N LYS A 387 -10.79 -15.67 -22.64
CA LYS A 387 -9.92 -15.00 -23.60
C LYS A 387 -10.66 -14.66 -24.89
N THR A 388 -10.21 -13.61 -25.56
CA THR A 388 -10.58 -13.31 -26.94
C THR A 388 -9.43 -12.62 -27.68
N THR A 389 -9.57 -12.40 -28.99
CA THR A 389 -8.58 -11.65 -29.78
C THR A 389 -8.63 -10.16 -29.47
N THR A 390 -7.53 -9.44 -29.68
CA THR A 390 -7.46 -7.97 -29.60
C THR A 390 -7.85 -7.28 -30.90
N GLN A 391 -8.13 -8.04 -31.96
CA GLN A 391 -8.49 -7.55 -33.30
C GLN A 391 -9.97 -7.14 -33.39
N TRP A 392 -10.32 -6.04 -32.71
CA TRP A 392 -11.63 -5.37 -32.78
C TRP A 392 -11.44 -3.87 -32.55
N ASP A 393 -12.43 -3.03 -32.86
CA ASP A 393 -12.38 -1.59 -32.55
C ASP A 393 -13.56 -1.25 -31.64
N GLU A 394 -13.26 -0.65 -30.51
CA GLU A 394 -14.22 -0.25 -29.50
C GLU A 394 -15.32 0.65 -30.04
N ASN A 395 -15.01 1.52 -31.01
CA ASN A 395 -15.94 2.50 -31.56
C ASN A 395 -16.85 1.93 -32.64
N THR A 396 -16.56 0.72 -33.13
CA THR A 396 -17.31 0.12 -34.25
C THR A 396 -17.80 -1.30 -33.99
N VAL A 397 -17.32 -1.97 -32.93
CA VAL A 397 -17.74 -3.33 -32.62
C VAL A 397 -19.22 -3.34 -32.21
N THR A 398 -19.95 -4.31 -32.76
CA THR A 398 -21.36 -4.56 -32.45
C THR A 398 -21.51 -6.04 -32.10
N TRP A 399 -22.73 -6.50 -31.78
CA TRP A 399 -22.96 -7.92 -31.59
C TRP A 399 -22.51 -8.74 -32.81
N ASN A 400 -22.79 -8.25 -34.01
CA ASN A 400 -22.57 -8.97 -35.26
C ASN A 400 -21.10 -9.00 -35.70
N THR A 401 -20.27 -8.08 -35.20
CA THR A 401 -18.84 -7.96 -35.56
C THR A 401 -17.89 -8.28 -34.41
N ARG A 402 -18.41 -8.69 -33.25
CA ARG A 402 -17.63 -9.00 -32.05
C ARG A 402 -16.61 -10.13 -32.30
N PRO A 403 -15.46 -10.10 -31.60
CA PRO A 403 -14.53 -11.22 -31.64
C PRO A 403 -15.13 -12.46 -30.96
N THR A 404 -14.67 -13.65 -31.38
CA THR A 404 -15.07 -14.91 -30.74
C THR A 404 -14.43 -15.06 -29.37
N CYS A 405 -15.23 -15.45 -28.38
CA CYS A 405 -14.77 -15.83 -27.05
C CYS A 405 -14.27 -17.29 -27.04
N ASP A 406 -13.10 -17.52 -26.44
CA ASP A 406 -12.59 -18.86 -26.19
C ASP A 406 -13.18 -19.43 -24.89
N PHE A 407 -14.31 -20.12 -25.03
CA PHE A 407 -15.03 -20.72 -23.89
C PHE A 407 -14.33 -21.96 -23.29
N SER A 408 -13.20 -22.41 -23.85
CA SER A 408 -12.49 -23.59 -23.35
C SER A 408 -11.60 -23.28 -22.13
N THR A 409 -11.20 -22.02 -21.96
CA THR A 409 -10.42 -21.55 -20.82
C THR A 409 -11.11 -20.36 -20.17
N TRP A 410 -11.36 -20.44 -18.86
CA TRP A 410 -12.07 -19.38 -18.15
C TRP A 410 -11.50 -19.12 -16.75
N SER A 411 -11.79 -17.93 -16.23
CA SER A 411 -11.64 -17.56 -14.83
C SER A 411 -13.02 -17.17 -14.29
N THR A 412 -13.24 -17.33 -12.98
CA THR A 412 -14.53 -17.04 -12.35
C THR A 412 -14.35 -16.27 -11.05
N ILE A 413 -15.34 -15.43 -10.75
CA ILE A 413 -15.49 -14.77 -9.44
C ILE A 413 -16.96 -14.83 -9.01
N PHE A 414 -17.20 -14.68 -7.71
CA PHE A 414 -18.55 -14.43 -7.18
C PHE A 414 -18.76 -12.93 -6.99
N VAL A 415 -19.78 -12.38 -7.64
CA VAL A 415 -20.17 -10.97 -7.57
C VAL A 415 -21.40 -10.85 -6.69
N SER A 416 -21.47 -9.85 -5.82
CA SER A 416 -22.59 -9.60 -4.90
C SER A 416 -23.35 -8.32 -5.27
N GLY A 417 -24.43 -8.05 -4.54
CA GLY A 417 -25.00 -6.70 -4.51
C GLY A 417 -24.07 -5.71 -3.79
N GLY A 418 -24.13 -4.44 -4.19
CA GLY A 418 -23.24 -3.38 -3.69
C GLY A 418 -21.93 -3.28 -4.47
N LYS A 419 -21.51 -2.04 -4.78
CA LYS A 419 -20.32 -1.77 -5.58
C LYS A 419 -19.06 -2.17 -4.83
N ALA A 420 -18.21 -2.98 -5.46
CA ALA A 420 -16.95 -3.43 -4.89
C ALA A 420 -15.93 -3.74 -5.99
N TYR A 421 -14.65 -3.81 -5.59
CA TYR A 421 -13.59 -4.33 -6.44
C TYR A 421 -13.57 -5.85 -6.43
N TYR A 422 -13.38 -6.43 -7.61
CA TYR A 422 -13.21 -7.86 -7.83
C TYR A 422 -11.90 -8.12 -8.56
N ASN A 423 -11.32 -9.30 -8.33
CA ASN A 423 -10.05 -9.71 -8.93
C ASN A 423 -10.20 -11.10 -9.57
N PHE A 424 -10.14 -11.18 -10.90
CA PHE A 424 -10.02 -12.46 -11.60
C PHE A 424 -8.58 -12.94 -11.58
N ASP A 425 -8.34 -14.21 -11.23
CA ASP A 425 -7.06 -14.85 -11.51
C ASP A 425 -6.98 -15.15 -13.02
N VAL A 426 -6.04 -14.50 -13.70
CA VAL A 426 -5.82 -14.66 -15.16
C VAL A 426 -4.40 -15.12 -15.47
N ASP A 427 -3.65 -15.60 -14.48
CA ASP A 427 -2.22 -15.91 -14.60
C ASP A 427 -1.94 -16.88 -15.75
N ALA A 428 -2.68 -17.99 -15.81
CA ALA A 428 -2.51 -19.00 -16.85
C ALA A 428 -2.81 -18.44 -18.26
N MET A 429 -3.87 -17.63 -18.39
CA MET A 429 -4.27 -17.04 -19.67
C MET A 429 -3.22 -16.04 -20.18
N VAL A 430 -2.73 -15.17 -19.30
CA VAL A 430 -1.74 -14.15 -19.65
C VAL A 430 -0.38 -14.79 -19.94
N ARG A 431 0.05 -15.78 -19.15
CA ARG A 431 1.31 -16.49 -19.42
C ARG A 431 1.29 -17.21 -20.76
N GLN A 432 0.17 -17.82 -21.13
CA GLN A 432 0.02 -18.42 -22.46
C GLN A 432 0.10 -17.35 -23.57
N ALA A 433 -0.49 -16.17 -23.37
CA ALA A 433 -0.40 -15.07 -24.33
C ALA A 433 1.05 -14.58 -24.52
N VAL A 434 1.79 -14.40 -23.42
CA VAL A 434 3.21 -14.02 -23.45
C VAL A 434 4.07 -15.07 -24.15
N GLN A 435 3.84 -16.37 -23.88
CA GLN A 435 4.54 -17.47 -24.56
C GLN A 435 4.31 -17.46 -26.08
N ASN A 436 3.14 -17.00 -26.51
CA ASN A 436 2.80 -16.83 -27.93
C ASN A 436 3.33 -15.52 -28.53
N GLY A 437 4.15 -14.75 -27.81
CA GLY A 437 4.73 -13.49 -28.26
C GLY A 437 3.76 -12.31 -28.25
N GLN A 438 2.63 -12.41 -27.55
CA GLN A 438 1.66 -11.32 -27.45
C GLN A 438 2.11 -10.28 -26.42
N THR A 439 1.93 -9.00 -26.76
CA THR A 439 2.15 -7.86 -25.85
C THR A 439 0.84 -7.27 -25.32
N GLU A 440 -0.29 -7.74 -25.84
CA GLU A 440 -1.64 -7.37 -25.44
C GLU A 440 -2.50 -8.63 -25.29
N ILE A 441 -3.52 -8.55 -24.44
CA ILE A 441 -4.50 -9.62 -24.24
C ILE A 441 -5.92 -9.05 -24.32
N GLY A 442 -6.80 -9.80 -24.96
CA GLY A 442 -8.23 -9.52 -25.01
C GLY A 442 -8.99 -10.46 -24.07
N PHE A 443 -9.99 -9.93 -23.37
CA PHE A 443 -10.93 -10.73 -22.59
C PHE A 443 -12.36 -10.47 -23.03
N CYS A 444 -13.22 -11.46 -22.83
CA CYS A 444 -14.66 -11.26 -22.84
C CYS A 444 -15.29 -11.80 -21.56
N MET A 445 -16.33 -11.12 -21.08
CA MET A 445 -16.92 -11.38 -19.77
C MET A 445 -18.44 -11.55 -19.90
N SER A 446 -18.98 -12.55 -19.21
CA SER A 446 -20.41 -12.88 -19.25
C SER A 446 -20.93 -13.46 -17.93
N GLY A 447 -22.25 -13.48 -17.77
CA GLY A 447 -22.92 -14.00 -16.57
C GLY A 447 -23.12 -15.52 -16.56
N ASP A 448 -23.70 -16.02 -15.47
CA ASP A 448 -24.04 -17.44 -15.25
C ASP A 448 -25.37 -17.85 -15.93
N SER A 449 -25.47 -19.11 -16.38
CA SER A 449 -26.62 -19.75 -17.05
C SER A 449 -27.76 -20.14 -16.12
N LYS A 450 -27.57 -20.15 -14.80
CA LYS A 450 -28.53 -20.81 -13.89
C LYS A 450 -29.84 -20.06 -13.66
N GLN A 451 -29.92 -18.75 -13.91
CA GLN A 451 -31.15 -17.95 -13.81
C GLN A 451 -31.12 -16.79 -14.81
N THR A 452 -32.10 -16.73 -15.72
CA THR A 452 -32.25 -15.63 -16.69
C THR A 452 -32.53 -14.32 -15.95
N GLY A 453 -31.70 -13.29 -16.16
CA GLY A 453 -31.98 -11.91 -15.73
C GLY A 453 -31.02 -11.25 -14.75
N ASN A 454 -29.93 -11.90 -14.34
CA ASN A 454 -28.89 -11.23 -13.56
C ASN A 454 -28.08 -10.29 -14.46
N ILE A 455 -28.11 -9.00 -14.13
CA ILE A 455 -27.37 -7.97 -14.85
C ILE A 455 -26.20 -7.56 -13.97
N TYR A 456 -25.01 -7.63 -14.54
CA TYR A 456 -23.78 -7.19 -13.89
C TYR A 456 -23.36 -5.88 -14.52
N GLY A 457 -23.11 -4.87 -13.69
CA GLY A 457 -22.73 -3.54 -14.12
C GLY A 457 -21.37 -3.18 -13.55
N PHE A 458 -20.43 -2.89 -14.44
CA PHE A 458 -19.06 -2.53 -14.08
C PHE A 458 -18.69 -1.16 -14.64
N ASP A 459 -17.74 -0.49 -13.98
CA ASP A 459 -17.14 0.73 -14.49
C ASP A 459 -16.42 0.45 -15.81
N SER A 460 -16.63 1.33 -16.78
CA SER A 460 -15.86 1.38 -18.02
C SER A 460 -14.67 2.34 -17.90
N LYS A 461 -13.82 2.38 -18.93
CA LYS A 461 -12.69 3.31 -19.04
C LYS A 461 -13.08 4.78 -19.00
N GLU A 462 -14.33 5.11 -19.26
CA GLU A 462 -14.86 6.48 -19.15
C GLU A 462 -15.04 6.93 -17.67
N THR A 463 -14.78 6.07 -16.68
CA THR A 463 -14.88 6.41 -15.25
C THR A 463 -13.54 6.24 -14.52
N PRO A 464 -13.29 6.91 -13.37
CA PRO A 464 -12.03 6.79 -12.62
C PRO A 464 -11.73 5.38 -12.05
N TYR A 465 -12.67 4.44 -12.13
CA TYR A 465 -12.60 3.12 -11.48
C TYR A 465 -12.50 1.97 -12.49
N PHE A 466 -12.03 2.27 -13.68
CA PHE A 466 -11.93 1.31 -14.78
C PHE A 466 -11.02 0.12 -14.47
N ALA A 467 -11.21 -0.95 -15.23
CA ALA A 467 -10.49 -2.19 -15.04
C ALA A 467 -8.99 -2.08 -15.34
N ALA A 468 -8.19 -2.86 -14.62
CA ALA A 468 -6.74 -2.94 -14.81
C ALA A 468 -6.26 -4.39 -14.86
N LEU A 469 -5.29 -4.66 -15.74
CA LEU A 469 -4.51 -5.90 -15.69
C LEU A 469 -3.29 -5.68 -14.79
N GLU A 470 -3.24 -6.40 -13.70
CA GLU A 470 -2.27 -6.22 -12.63
C GLU A 470 -1.31 -7.40 -12.58
N LEU A 471 -0.03 -7.09 -12.35
CA LEU A 471 0.99 -8.04 -11.98
C LEU A 471 1.27 -7.87 -10.48
N VAL A 472 0.96 -8.90 -9.70
CA VAL A 472 1.08 -8.90 -8.24
C VAL A 472 2.07 -9.96 -7.80
N ALA A 473 2.71 -9.75 -6.66
CA ALA A 473 3.51 -10.78 -6.01
C ALA A 473 3.61 -10.48 -4.52
N ASN A 474 3.15 -11.44 -3.71
CA ASN A 474 3.22 -11.38 -2.26
C ASN A 474 3.93 -12.62 -1.73
N GLN A 475 4.58 -12.50 -0.58
CA GLN A 475 5.28 -13.57 0.13
C GLN A 475 4.92 -13.54 1.62
N PRO A 476 5.03 -14.66 2.35
CA PRO A 476 4.97 -14.61 3.80
C PRO A 476 6.16 -13.81 4.35
N VAL A 477 5.96 -13.10 5.45
CA VAL A 477 7.05 -12.53 6.23
C VAL A 477 7.81 -13.69 6.88
N SER A 478 9.04 -13.95 6.42
CA SER A 478 9.86 -15.03 6.97
C SER A 478 10.25 -14.71 8.41
N GLU A 479 9.87 -15.57 9.36
CA GLU A 479 10.20 -15.44 10.79
C GLU A 479 11.67 -15.68 11.12
#